data_AF-A0A944PKH6-F1
#
_entry.id   AF-A0A944PKH6-F1
#
_cell.length_a   1.000
_cell.length_b   1.000
_cell.length_c   1.000
_cell.angle_alpha   90.00
_cell.angle_beta   90.00
_cell.angle_gamma   90.00
#
_symmetry.space_group_name_H-M   'P 1'
#
loop_
_entity.id
_entity.type
_entity.pdbx_description
1 polymer ?
#
loop_
_entity_poly.entity_id
_entity_poly.type
_entity_poly.pdbx_seq_one_letter_code
_entity_poly.pdbx_strand_id
1 'polypeptide(L)'
;MAAFFQCLKEKGLPMKDTPSGIPVVDDSTADPAAVKEAERACESLVPVTPVTAEQHAEARDFTACMRANGIAEFPDPDPQTARHDMERLDLKGSPEGVAALTACGRGKR
;
A
#
# COMPACT_ATOMS: atom_id res chain seq x y z
N MET A 1 -6.72 14.26 4.26
CA MET A 1 -7.46 13.12 4.84
C MET A 1 -8.97 13.36 4.84
N ALA A 2 -9.43 14.61 4.97
CA ALA A 2 -10.86 14.94 4.97
C ALA A 2 -11.66 14.42 3.75
N ALA A 3 -11.11 14.49 2.53
CA ALA A 3 -11.81 14.01 1.33
C ALA A 3 -12.11 12.49 1.36
N PHE A 4 -11.18 11.67 1.85
CA PHE A 4 -11.39 10.24 2.04
C PHE A 4 -12.54 9.97 3.01
N PHE A 5 -12.51 10.57 4.20
CA PHE A 5 -13.55 10.37 5.21
C PHE A 5 -14.90 10.96 4.80
N GLN A 6 -14.92 12.02 3.99
CA GLN A 6 -16.14 12.54 3.38
C GLN A 6 -16.74 11.53 2.40
N CYS A 7 -15.92 10.93 1.53
CA CYS A 7 -16.38 9.87 0.62
C CYS A 7 -16.93 8.66 1.38
N LEU A 8 -16.25 8.20 2.45
CA LEU A 8 -16.76 7.11 3.30
C LEU A 8 -18.13 7.42 3.91
N LYS A 9 -18.32 8.66 4.38
CA LYS A 9 -19.62 9.14 4.88
C LYS A 9 -20.68 9.17 3.77
N GLU A 10 -20.35 9.61 2.56
CA GLU A 10 -21.24 9.59 1.39
C GLU A 10 -21.63 8.17 0.96
N LYS A 11 -20.73 7.19 1.18
CA LYS A 11 -21.03 5.76 1.03
C LYS A 11 -21.91 5.19 2.14
N GLY A 12 -22.33 6.01 3.10
CA GLY A 12 -23.27 5.64 4.16
C GLY A 12 -22.63 4.92 5.35
N LEU A 13 -21.30 4.94 5.47
CA LEU A 13 -20.64 4.35 6.63
C LEU A 13 -20.90 5.18 7.89
N PRO A 14 -21.18 4.53 9.04
CA PRO A 14 -21.30 5.23 10.30
C PRO A 14 -19.94 5.81 10.68
N MET A 15 -19.90 7.10 10.99
CA MET A 15 -18.70 7.81 11.38
C MET A 15 -18.80 8.24 12.85
N LYS A 16 -17.71 8.12 13.59
CA LYS A 16 -17.55 8.66 14.95
C LYS A 16 -16.47 9.73 14.98
N ASP A 17 -16.71 10.77 15.74
CA ASP A 17 -15.72 11.81 15.98
C ASP A 17 -14.64 11.31 16.93
N THR A 18 -13.40 11.76 16.71
CA THR A 18 -12.28 11.51 17.61
C THR A 18 -11.83 12.81 18.26
N PRO A 19 -11.20 12.77 19.45
CA PRO A 19 -10.62 13.96 20.07
C PRO A 19 -9.58 14.68 19.20
N SER A 20 -8.98 13.97 18.23
CA SER A 20 -8.04 14.52 17.25
C SER A 20 -8.72 15.34 16.14
N GLY A 21 -10.06 15.40 16.11
CA GLY A 21 -10.83 16.11 15.09
C GLY A 21 -10.89 15.41 13.73
N ILE A 22 -10.39 14.17 13.63
CA ILE A 22 -10.47 13.34 12.42
C ILE A 22 -11.62 12.34 12.62
N PRO A 23 -12.73 12.42 11.84
CA PRO A 23 -13.79 11.44 11.93
C PRO A 23 -13.30 10.08 11.41
N VAL A 24 -13.62 9.00 12.12
CA VAL A 24 -13.27 7.63 11.75
C VAL A 24 -14.54 6.80 11.58
N VAL A 25 -14.46 5.69 10.85
CA VAL A 25 -15.59 4.75 10.78
C VAL A 25 -15.86 4.18 12.17
N ASP A 26 -17.13 4.11 12.56
CA ASP A 26 -17.54 3.39 13.77
C ASP A 26 -17.63 1.89 13.49
N ASP A 27 -16.53 1.21 13.76
CA ASP A 27 -16.36 -0.24 13.67
C ASP A 27 -17.34 -1.04 14.56
N SER A 28 -17.96 -0.41 15.55
CA SER A 28 -18.97 -1.07 16.41
C SER A 28 -20.30 -1.28 15.67
N THR A 29 -20.56 -0.48 14.64
CA THR A 29 -21.86 -0.43 13.94
C THR A 29 -21.75 -0.61 12.43
N ALA A 30 -20.55 -0.45 11.86
CA ALA A 30 -20.31 -0.61 10.43
C ALA A 30 -20.30 -2.09 10.00
N ASP A 31 -20.86 -2.38 8.82
CA ASP A 31 -20.69 -3.67 8.14
C ASP A 31 -19.28 -3.74 7.52
N PRO A 32 -18.43 -4.71 7.91
CA PRO A 32 -17.08 -4.86 7.34
C PRO A 32 -17.04 -4.98 5.82
N ALA A 33 -18.06 -5.59 5.20
CA ALA A 33 -18.14 -5.71 3.75
C ALA A 33 -18.40 -4.34 3.10
N ALA A 34 -19.31 -3.55 3.68
CA ALA A 34 -19.59 -2.19 3.22
C ALA A 34 -18.39 -1.26 3.42
N VAL A 35 -17.65 -1.43 4.52
CA VAL A 35 -16.40 -0.69 4.77
C VAL A 35 -15.39 -0.98 3.66
N LYS A 36 -15.12 -2.26 3.38
CA LYS A 36 -14.18 -2.66 2.34
C LYS A 36 -14.57 -2.15 0.96
N GLU A 37 -15.86 -2.17 0.63
CA GLU A 37 -16.35 -1.64 -0.63
C GLU A 37 -16.16 -0.12 -0.73
N ALA A 38 -16.54 0.62 0.31
CA ALA A 38 -16.38 2.06 0.37
C ALA A 38 -14.91 2.48 0.33
N GLU A 39 -14.02 1.79 1.04
CA GLU A 39 -12.57 2.04 1.00
C GLU A 39 -12.02 1.87 -0.41
N ARG A 40 -12.38 0.80 -1.11
CA ARG A 40 -12.00 0.60 -2.54
C ARG A 40 -12.54 1.70 -3.43
N ALA A 41 -13.78 2.13 -3.21
CA ALA A 41 -14.37 3.20 -4.00
C ALA A 41 -13.71 4.57 -3.73
N CYS A 42 -13.23 4.80 -2.49
CA CYS A 42 -12.66 6.06 -2.04
C CYS A 42 -11.12 6.07 -2.02
N GLU A 43 -10.46 5.00 -2.42
CA GLU A 43 -9.00 4.80 -2.32
C GLU A 43 -8.20 5.94 -2.96
N SER A 44 -8.67 6.45 -4.10
CA SER A 44 -8.07 7.58 -4.81
C SER A 44 -8.03 8.90 -4.02
N LEU A 45 -8.82 9.02 -2.94
CA LEU A 45 -8.88 10.21 -2.08
C LEU A 45 -8.00 10.09 -0.84
N VAL A 46 -7.33 8.95 -0.65
CA VAL A 46 -6.35 8.76 0.41
C VAL A 46 -5.16 9.68 0.13
N PRO A 47 -4.79 10.56 1.08
CA PRO A 47 -3.62 11.41 0.90
C PRO A 47 -2.37 10.54 0.88
N VAL A 48 -1.72 10.48 -0.26
CA VAL A 48 -0.39 9.89 -0.40
C VAL A 48 0.65 10.95 -0.07
N THR A 49 1.57 10.64 0.83
CA THR A 49 2.77 11.47 0.99
C THR A 49 3.64 11.24 -0.23
N PRO A 50 3.92 12.27 -1.05
CA PRO A 50 4.76 12.10 -2.22
C PRO A 50 6.15 11.67 -1.76
N VAL A 51 6.63 10.57 -2.33
CA VAL A 51 8.00 10.09 -2.13
C VAL A 51 8.97 10.90 -2.99
N THR A 52 10.24 10.95 -2.57
CA THR A 52 11.29 11.64 -3.34
C THR A 52 11.68 10.86 -4.58
N ALA A 53 12.28 11.55 -5.56
CA ALA A 53 12.83 10.89 -6.74
C ALA A 53 13.89 9.83 -6.39
N GLU A 54 14.65 10.04 -5.30
CA GLU A 54 15.62 9.08 -4.78
C GLU A 54 14.93 7.82 -4.25
N GLN A 55 13.85 7.96 -3.48
CA GLN A 55 13.06 6.82 -2.99
C GLN A 55 12.47 6.01 -4.16
N HIS A 56 12.03 6.68 -5.22
CA HIS A 56 11.60 6.02 -6.45
C HIS A 56 12.73 5.30 -7.18
N ALA A 57 13.93 5.89 -7.21
CA ALA A 57 15.09 5.24 -7.80
C ALA A 57 15.45 3.97 -7.01
N GLU A 58 15.53 4.05 -5.68
CA GLU A 58 15.79 2.90 -4.80
C GLU A 58 14.76 1.77 -5.03
N ALA A 59 13.48 2.12 -5.17
CA ALA A 59 12.43 1.13 -5.41
C ALA A 59 12.54 0.46 -6.79
N ARG A 60 12.98 1.20 -7.82
CA ARG A 60 13.24 0.63 -9.16
C ARG A 60 14.49 -0.25 -9.17
N ASP A 61 15.54 0.16 -8.45
CA ASP A 61 16.76 -0.65 -8.29
C ASP A 61 16.44 -1.96 -7.58
N PHE A 62 15.57 -1.91 -6.56
CA PHE A 62 15.07 -3.11 -5.89
C PHE A 62 14.32 -4.03 -6.85
N THR A 63 13.42 -3.50 -7.68
CA THR A 63 12.73 -4.28 -8.71
C THR A 63 13.71 -4.95 -9.67
N ALA A 64 14.70 -4.21 -10.18
CA ALA A 64 15.72 -4.74 -11.07
C ALA A 64 16.53 -5.87 -10.41
N CYS A 65 16.93 -5.68 -9.15
CA CYS A 65 17.65 -6.70 -8.38
C CYS A 65 16.81 -7.97 -8.18
N MET A 66 15.54 -7.84 -7.79
CA MET A 66 14.65 -8.98 -7.57
C MET A 66 14.44 -9.79 -8.86
N ARG A 67 14.23 -9.11 -10.00
CA ARG A 67 14.11 -9.74 -11.32
C ARG A 67 15.38 -10.48 -11.72
N ALA A 68 16.55 -9.88 -11.48
CA ALA A 68 17.84 -10.50 -11.76
C ALA A 68 18.12 -11.72 -10.86
N ASN A 69 17.54 -11.77 -9.66
CA ASN A 69 17.70 -12.87 -8.70
C ASN A 69 16.58 -13.93 -8.79
N GLY A 70 15.90 -14.02 -9.94
CA GLY A 70 14.98 -15.12 -10.24
C GLY A 70 13.50 -14.79 -10.04
N ILE A 71 13.16 -13.59 -9.57
CA ILE A 71 11.78 -13.13 -9.43
C ILE A 71 11.39 -12.28 -10.64
N ALA A 72 11.36 -12.89 -11.83
CA ALA A 72 11.12 -12.17 -13.09
C ALA A 72 9.81 -11.36 -13.08
N GLU A 73 8.78 -11.88 -12.40
CA GLU A 73 7.46 -11.26 -12.28
C GLU A 73 7.36 -10.22 -11.14
N PHE A 74 8.49 -9.82 -10.53
CA PHE A 74 8.48 -8.81 -9.48
C PHE A 74 7.89 -7.48 -10.01
N PRO A 75 6.88 -6.88 -9.36
CA PRO A 75 6.19 -5.72 -9.90
C PRO A 75 7.08 -4.47 -9.89
N ASP A 76 6.73 -3.49 -10.73
CA ASP A 76 7.28 -2.15 -10.60
C ASP A 76 6.66 -1.44 -9.38
N PRO A 77 7.36 -0.47 -8.79
CA PRO A 77 6.81 0.30 -7.69
C PRO A 77 5.71 1.24 -8.18
N ASP A 78 4.71 1.46 -7.34
CA ASP A 78 3.66 2.44 -7.55
C ASP A 78 4.27 3.83 -7.80
N PRO A 79 3.83 4.57 -8.84
CA PRO A 79 4.45 5.83 -9.27
C PRO A 79 4.22 7.00 -8.32
N GLN A 80 3.35 6.87 -7.31
CA GLN A 80 3.08 7.92 -6.32
C GLN A 80 3.72 7.63 -4.96
N THR A 81 3.86 6.35 -4.61
CA THR A 81 4.25 5.91 -3.26
C THR A 81 5.56 5.12 -3.23
N ALA A 82 6.12 4.77 -4.40
CA ALA A 82 7.28 3.90 -4.56
C ALA A 82 7.14 2.50 -3.91
N ARG A 83 5.91 2.05 -3.64
CA ARG A 83 5.64 0.74 -3.01
C ARG A 83 5.38 -0.34 -4.05
N HIS A 84 5.90 -1.54 -3.81
CA HIS A 84 5.61 -2.73 -4.59
C HIS A 84 4.36 -3.43 -4.06
N ASP A 85 3.51 -3.94 -4.95
CA ASP A 85 2.40 -4.81 -4.57
C ASP A 85 2.92 -6.22 -4.27
N MET A 86 3.12 -6.50 -2.99
CA MET A 86 3.68 -7.77 -2.51
C MET A 86 2.63 -8.87 -2.35
N GLU A 87 1.34 -8.57 -2.52
CA GLU A 87 0.25 -9.55 -2.26
C GLU A 87 0.18 -10.64 -3.33
N ARG A 88 0.68 -10.35 -4.54
CA ARG A 88 0.56 -11.24 -5.70
C ARG A 88 1.72 -12.24 -5.84
N LEU A 89 2.75 -12.14 -4.99
CA LEU A 89 3.96 -12.97 -5.07
C LEU A 89 4.25 -13.64 -3.73
N ASP A 90 4.35 -14.97 -3.73
CA ASP A 90 4.75 -15.73 -2.53
C ASP A 90 6.28 -15.73 -2.34
N LEU A 91 6.83 -14.55 -2.06
CA LEU A 91 8.28 -14.36 -1.86
C LEU A 91 8.78 -14.97 -0.55
N LYS A 92 7.89 -15.24 0.41
CA LYS A 92 8.24 -15.79 1.72
C LYS A 92 8.10 -17.31 1.75
N GLY A 93 7.21 -17.90 0.96
CA GLY A 93 7.05 -19.34 0.81
C GLY A 93 8.00 -19.98 -0.20
N SER A 94 8.67 -19.18 -1.05
CA SER A 94 9.65 -19.67 -2.03
C SER A 94 11.10 -19.45 -1.58
N PRO A 95 11.99 -20.46 -1.74
CA PRO A 95 13.42 -20.29 -1.45
C PRO A 95 14.08 -19.26 -2.36
N GLU A 96 13.63 -19.12 -3.61
CA GLU A 96 14.09 -18.09 -4.54
C GLU A 96 13.68 -16.70 -4.05
N GLY A 97 12.43 -16.53 -3.58
CA GLY A 97 11.94 -15.28 -3.02
C GLY A 97 12.72 -14.85 -1.78
N VAL A 98 12.96 -15.79 -0.86
CA VAL A 98 13.74 -15.51 0.36
C VAL A 98 15.20 -15.17 0.03
N ALA A 99 15.81 -15.90 -0.92
CA ALA A 99 17.17 -15.62 -1.37
C ALA A 99 17.27 -14.23 -2.03
N ALA A 100 16.34 -13.90 -2.92
CA ALA A 100 16.27 -12.60 -3.58
C ALA A 100 16.05 -11.45 -2.58
N LEU A 101 15.14 -11.61 -1.62
CA LEU A 101 14.93 -10.62 -0.55
C LEU A 101 16.19 -10.40 0.30
N THR A 102 16.95 -11.47 0.56
CA THR A 102 18.22 -11.41 1.30
C THR A 102 19.34 -10.77 0.47
N ALA A 103 19.36 -11.03 -0.84
CA ALA A 103 20.32 -10.44 -1.76
C ALA A 103 20.06 -8.95 -1.98
N CYS A 104 18.79 -8.55 -2.11
CA CYS A 104 18.35 -7.24 -2.55
C CYS A 104 17.88 -6.29 -1.43
N GLY A 105 17.76 -6.75 -0.17
CA GLY A 105 17.27 -5.93 0.95
C GLY A 105 18.07 -4.63 1.17
N ARG A 106 17.38 -3.57 1.60
CA ARG A 106 17.94 -2.21 1.82
C ARG A 106 19.25 -2.27 2.60
N GLY A 107 20.33 -1.78 2.01
CA GLY A 107 21.62 -1.61 2.69
C GLY A 107 22.83 -2.29 2.04
N LYS A 108 22.69 -2.97 0.89
CA LYS A 108 23.84 -3.49 0.12
C LYS A 108 24.23 -2.57 -1.05
N ARG A 109 24.49 -1.29 -0.74
CA ARG A 109 25.39 -0.47 -1.55
C ARG A 109 26.80 -0.64 -1.01
#